data_AF-A0A261KRQ2-F1
#
_entry.id   AF-A0A261KRQ2-F1
#
_cell.length_a   1.000
_cell.length_b   1.000
_cell.length_c   1.000
_cell.angle_alpha   90.00
_cell.angle_beta   90.00
_cell.angle_gamma   90.00
#
_symmetry.space_group_name_H-M   'P 1'
#
loop_
_entity.id
_entity.type
_entity.pdbx_description
1 polymer ?
#
loop_
_entity_poly.entity_id
_entity_poly.type
_entity_poly.pdbx_seq_one_letter_code
_entity_poly.pdbx_strand_id
1 'polypeptide(L)'
;MTNIPPEIQSYKRTAWKPIIIEGDGALTASKFAGKPWLGKHEKWPKCPLCQNPLELFVQLNLNQLPEALQNEFGSGILQIFYCTNQFGCNPSPHKIQAFSDAHLIRIIQPERKKQRIEIPKNQDFFPPKLIVDWQKLEDYSNSEAASEFGIELNDELYEDNFPIEGDKLAAWPL
;
A
#
# COMPACT_ATOMS: atom_id res chain seq x y z
N MET A 1 -15.01 -21.03 -15.78
CA MET A 1 -14.24 -20.05 -16.58
C MET A 1 -14.90 -18.72 -16.29
N THR A 2 -14.17 -17.73 -15.76
CA THR A 2 -14.74 -16.42 -15.46
C THR A 2 -15.14 -15.74 -16.77
N ASN A 3 -16.39 -15.30 -16.87
CA ASN A 3 -16.90 -14.65 -18.08
C ASN A 3 -16.53 -13.17 -18.03
N ILE A 4 -15.49 -12.77 -18.79
CA ILE A 4 -15.07 -11.35 -18.86
C ILE A 4 -15.81 -10.67 -20.01
N PRO A 5 -16.61 -9.61 -19.74
CA PRO A 5 -17.28 -8.86 -20.79
C PRO A 5 -16.30 -8.34 -21.84
N PRO A 6 -16.57 -8.52 -23.16
CA PRO A 6 -15.71 -8.03 -24.24
C PRO A 6 -15.35 -6.55 -24.13
N GLU A 7 -16.26 -5.74 -23.59
CA GLU A 7 -16.18 -4.29 -23.46
C GLU A 7 -14.99 -3.85 -22.60
N ILE A 8 -14.64 -4.64 -21.57
CA ILE A 8 -13.54 -4.31 -20.64
C ILE A 8 -12.25 -5.09 -20.91
N GLN A 9 -12.23 -5.99 -21.91
CA GLN A 9 -11.03 -6.77 -22.21
C GLN A 9 -9.82 -5.90 -22.56
N SER A 10 -10.05 -4.79 -23.25
CA SER A 10 -9.00 -3.83 -23.62
C SER A 10 -8.46 -3.00 -22.43
N TYR A 11 -9.19 -2.99 -21.31
CA TYR A 11 -8.86 -2.28 -20.08
C TYR A 11 -8.20 -3.19 -19.02
N LYS A 12 -7.84 -4.41 -19.41
CA LYS A 12 -7.14 -5.36 -18.55
C LYS A 12 -5.87 -4.74 -17.96
N ARG A 13 -5.70 -4.87 -16.64
CA ARG A 13 -4.45 -4.53 -15.94
C ARG A 13 -3.73 -5.79 -15.51
N THR A 14 -2.40 -5.69 -15.42
CA THR A 14 -1.61 -6.70 -14.72
C THR A 14 -1.54 -6.30 -13.25
N ALA A 15 -2.16 -7.09 -12.38
CA ALA A 15 -2.07 -6.91 -10.94
C ALA A 15 -0.91 -7.72 -10.35
N TRP A 16 -0.29 -7.18 -9.32
CA TRP A 16 0.75 -7.87 -8.56
C TRP A 16 0.33 -8.00 -7.11
N LYS A 17 -0.05 -9.22 -6.71
CA LYS A 17 -0.44 -9.55 -5.34
C LYS A 17 0.79 -9.94 -4.52
N PRO A 18 1.04 -9.34 -3.34
CA PRO A 18 2.20 -9.66 -2.56
C PRO A 18 2.09 -11.07 -1.96
N ILE A 19 3.17 -11.84 -2.06
CA ILE A 19 3.35 -13.09 -1.32
C ILE A 19 4.04 -12.73 -0.01
N ILE A 20 3.40 -13.07 1.12
CA ILE A 20 3.80 -12.61 2.44
C ILE A 20 4.15 -13.75 3.40
N ILE A 21 5.06 -13.48 4.34
CA ILE A 21 5.32 -14.31 5.52
C ILE A 21 5.32 -13.43 6.78
N GLU A 22 5.14 -14.05 7.95
CA GLU A 22 5.29 -13.33 9.22
C GLU A 22 6.74 -12.87 9.42
N GLY A 23 6.90 -11.63 9.90
CA GLY A 23 8.19 -11.09 10.29
C GLY A 23 8.53 -9.76 9.63
N ASP A 24 9.54 -9.10 10.19
CA ASP A 24 9.96 -7.74 9.81
C ASP A 24 11.04 -7.73 8.72
N GLY A 25 11.82 -8.81 8.60
CA GLY A 25 12.91 -8.91 7.64
C GLY A 25 13.97 -7.81 7.79
N ALA A 26 14.63 -7.46 6.67
CA ALA A 26 15.60 -6.38 6.65
C ALA A 26 14.92 -5.00 6.73
N LEU A 27 15.62 -3.98 7.23
CA LEU A 27 15.07 -2.61 7.32
C LEU A 27 14.70 -2.01 5.96
N THR A 28 15.35 -2.43 4.88
CA THR A 28 15.07 -1.96 3.51
C THR A 28 14.14 -2.88 2.74
N ALA A 29 13.60 -3.93 3.38
CA ALA A 29 12.72 -4.88 2.69
C ALA A 29 11.32 -4.30 2.49
N SER A 30 10.62 -4.81 1.47
CA SER A 30 9.20 -4.56 1.26
C SER A 30 8.38 -5.29 2.32
N LYS A 31 7.49 -4.61 3.02
CA LYS A 31 6.73 -5.16 4.15
C LYS A 31 5.46 -4.35 4.45
N PHE A 32 4.52 -4.99 5.12
CA PHE A 32 3.45 -4.32 5.86
C PHE A 32 3.83 -4.22 7.33
N ALA A 33 3.57 -3.06 7.94
CA ALA A 33 3.90 -2.78 9.33
C ALA A 33 5.37 -3.06 9.72
N GLY A 34 5.65 -3.10 11.03
CA GLY A 34 7.00 -3.35 11.55
C GLY A 34 7.89 -2.11 11.59
N LYS A 35 9.21 -2.36 11.54
CA LYS A 35 10.22 -1.29 11.64
C LYS A 35 10.48 -0.70 10.25
N PRO A 36 10.14 0.59 10.05
CA PRO A 36 10.52 1.30 8.84
C PRO A 36 12.04 1.52 8.82
N TRP A 37 12.59 1.71 7.63
CA TRP A 37 13.86 2.41 7.52
C TRP A 37 13.68 3.87 7.96
N LEU A 38 14.50 4.35 8.88
CA LEU A 38 14.62 5.77 9.20
C LEU A 38 16.09 6.18 9.13
N GLY A 39 16.32 7.40 8.64
CA GLY A 39 17.65 7.97 8.51
C GLY A 39 18.34 8.15 9.85
N LYS A 40 19.65 8.34 9.83
CA LYS A 40 20.42 8.61 11.04
C LYS A 40 19.90 9.91 11.70
N HIS A 41 19.49 9.83 12.96
CA HIS A 41 18.91 10.93 13.76
C HIS A 41 17.45 11.25 13.44
N GLU A 42 16.82 10.52 12.53
CA GLU A 42 15.40 10.65 12.27
C GLU A 42 14.59 10.04 13.42
N LYS A 43 13.55 10.76 13.84
CA LYS A 43 12.63 10.28 14.87
C LYS A 43 11.48 9.53 14.21
N TRP A 44 10.86 8.62 14.97
CA TRP A 44 9.63 7.98 14.54
C TRP A 44 8.58 9.05 14.17
N PRO A 45 7.96 8.97 12.96
CA PRO A 45 6.99 9.97 12.53
C PRO A 45 5.82 10.08 13.50
N LYS A 46 5.36 11.31 13.75
CA LYS A 46 4.21 11.58 14.63
C LYS A 46 3.09 12.21 13.84
N CYS A 47 1.85 11.89 14.21
CA CYS A 47 0.69 12.56 13.68
C CYS A 47 0.73 14.04 14.07
N PRO A 48 0.66 14.99 13.11
CA PRO A 48 0.70 16.41 13.43
C PRO A 48 -0.50 16.85 14.29
N LEU A 49 -1.62 16.12 14.22
CA LEU A 49 -2.86 16.45 14.91
C LEU A 49 -2.89 16.01 16.39
N CYS A 50 -2.44 14.79 16.69
CA CYS A 50 -2.50 14.22 18.05
C CYS A 50 -1.14 13.90 18.67
N GLN A 51 -0.06 14.07 17.92
CA GLN A 51 1.32 13.83 18.36
C GLN A 51 1.66 12.37 18.74
N ASN A 52 0.73 11.44 18.55
CA ASN A 52 1.01 10.02 18.67
C ASN A 52 1.86 9.51 17.50
N PRO A 53 2.68 8.47 17.71
CA PRO A 53 3.40 7.80 16.63
C PRO A 53 2.47 7.38 15.49
N LEU A 54 2.89 7.62 14.26
CA LEU A 54 2.19 7.06 13.09
C LEU A 54 2.54 5.57 12.95
N GLU A 55 1.56 4.79 12.56
CA GLU A 55 1.72 3.39 12.18
C GLU A 55 2.34 3.30 10.79
N LEU A 56 3.34 2.44 10.58
CA LEU A 56 3.77 2.10 9.23
C LEU A 56 2.69 1.22 8.60
N PHE A 57 2.05 1.67 7.53
CA PHE A 57 1.13 0.83 6.76
C PHE A 57 1.93 -0.14 5.88
N VAL A 58 2.73 0.44 4.98
CA VAL A 58 3.52 -0.31 4.02
C VAL A 58 4.84 0.40 3.75
N GLN A 59 5.88 -0.39 3.55
CA GLN A 59 7.14 0.02 2.99
C GLN A 59 7.41 -0.83 1.76
N LEU A 60 7.77 -0.23 0.62
CA LEU A 60 8.14 -0.94 -0.60
C LEU A 60 9.53 -0.50 -1.06
N ASN A 61 10.42 -1.46 -1.25
CA ASN A 61 11.67 -1.20 -1.96
C ASN A 61 11.38 -1.20 -3.45
N LEU A 62 11.41 -0.02 -4.06
CA LEU A 62 11.04 0.20 -5.46
C LEU A 62 11.99 -0.54 -6.41
N ASN A 63 13.23 -0.79 -5.98
CA ASN A 63 14.22 -1.55 -6.74
C ASN A 63 14.00 -3.07 -6.68
N GLN A 64 13.05 -3.54 -5.87
CA GLN A 64 12.68 -4.96 -5.69
C GLN A 64 11.23 -5.23 -6.12
N LEU A 65 10.61 -4.29 -6.82
CA LEU A 65 9.32 -4.52 -7.46
C LEU A 65 9.46 -5.53 -8.62
N PRO A 66 8.34 -6.14 -9.06
CA PRO A 66 8.31 -6.93 -10.27
C PRO A 66 8.97 -6.21 -11.44
N GLU A 67 9.67 -6.96 -12.30
CA GLU A 67 10.43 -6.40 -13.42
C GLU A 67 9.62 -5.42 -14.29
N ALA A 68 8.35 -5.76 -14.55
CA ALA A 68 7.45 -4.93 -15.33
C ALA A 68 7.13 -3.56 -14.71
N LEU A 69 7.30 -3.42 -13.39
CA LEU A 69 7.08 -2.18 -12.63
C LEU A 69 8.40 -1.45 -12.29
N GLN A 70 9.55 -2.00 -12.69
CA GLN A 70 10.83 -1.37 -12.39
C GLN A 70 10.93 -0.02 -13.11
N ASN A 71 11.39 1.00 -12.39
CA ASN A 71 11.51 2.38 -12.83
C ASN A 71 10.19 3.12 -13.11
N GLU A 72 9.03 2.44 -13.09
CA GLU A 72 7.73 3.09 -13.25
C GLU A 72 7.46 4.11 -12.13
N PHE A 73 7.80 3.73 -10.89
CA PHE A 73 7.59 4.54 -9.69
C PHE A 73 8.88 5.21 -9.18
N GLY A 74 9.93 5.26 -10.01
CA GLY A 74 11.25 5.74 -9.62
C GLY A 74 12.07 4.72 -8.81
N SER A 75 12.91 5.21 -7.90
CA SER A 75 13.85 4.39 -7.11
C SER A 75 13.84 4.76 -5.63
N GLY A 76 14.33 3.85 -4.79
CA GLY A 76 14.41 4.04 -3.34
C GLY A 76 13.35 3.23 -2.59
N ILE A 77 12.89 3.76 -1.47
CA ILE A 77 11.91 3.11 -0.60
C ILE A 77 10.68 4.01 -0.48
N LEU A 78 9.53 3.52 -0.96
CA LEU A 78 8.23 4.13 -0.66
C LEU A 78 7.83 3.74 0.76
N GLN A 79 7.34 4.71 1.53
CA GLN A 79 6.78 4.49 2.85
C GLN A 79 5.45 5.21 2.96
N ILE A 80 4.46 4.52 3.53
CA ILE A 80 3.16 5.09 3.89
C ILE A 80 2.95 4.86 5.37
N PHE A 81 2.73 5.94 6.10
CA PHE A 81 2.36 5.93 7.51
C PHE A 81 0.98 6.57 7.70
N TYR A 82 0.24 6.12 8.72
CA TYR A 82 -1.05 6.70 9.07
C TYR A 82 -1.32 6.66 10.57
N CYS A 83 -2.20 7.55 11.03
CA CYS A 83 -2.59 7.65 12.43
C CYS A 83 -3.70 6.63 12.75
N THR A 84 -3.42 5.68 13.65
CA THR A 84 -4.39 4.69 14.14
C THR A 84 -5.12 5.14 15.41
N ASN A 85 -4.80 6.33 15.95
CA ASN A 85 -5.42 6.84 17.16
C ASN A 85 -6.89 7.24 16.94
N GLN A 86 -7.80 6.46 17.53
CA GLN A 86 -9.24 6.67 17.44
C GLN A 86 -9.75 7.74 18.41
N PHE A 87 -9.14 7.86 19.60
CA PHE A 87 -9.75 8.58 20.74
C PHE A 87 -9.20 9.99 21.02
N GLY A 88 -8.13 10.43 20.35
CA GLY A 88 -7.50 11.74 20.63
C GLY A 88 -7.00 12.51 19.41
N CYS A 89 -7.21 11.97 18.21
CA CYS A 89 -6.96 12.67 16.97
C CYS A 89 -8.30 13.21 16.51
N ASN A 90 -8.46 14.54 16.39
CA ASN A 90 -9.75 15.19 16.14
C ASN A 90 -10.52 14.46 15.02
N PRO A 91 -11.78 14.03 15.22
CA PRO A 91 -12.57 13.32 14.20
C PRO A 91 -13.00 14.29 13.10
N SER A 92 -12.03 14.88 12.41
CA SER A 92 -12.31 15.53 11.15
C SER A 92 -12.56 14.44 10.10
N PRO A 93 -13.61 14.55 9.28
CA PRO A 93 -13.82 13.68 8.12
C PRO A 93 -12.60 13.63 7.17
N HIS A 94 -11.68 14.59 7.29
CA HIS A 94 -10.40 14.58 6.58
C HIS A 94 -9.48 13.41 6.98
N LYS A 95 -9.62 12.77 8.15
CA LYS A 95 -8.74 11.63 8.53
C LYS A 95 -8.70 10.50 7.50
N ILE A 96 -9.85 10.20 6.90
CA ILE A 96 -10.03 9.03 6.01
C ILE A 96 -9.75 9.41 4.56
N GLN A 97 -9.64 10.71 4.25
CA GLN A 97 -9.32 11.17 2.90
C GLN A 97 -7.87 10.85 2.57
N ALA A 98 -7.65 10.46 1.31
CA ALA A 98 -6.32 10.32 0.75
C ALA A 98 -5.51 11.60 0.97
N PHE A 99 -4.23 11.45 1.33
CA PHE A 99 -3.31 12.58 1.53
C PHE A 99 -3.68 13.58 2.64
N SER A 100 -4.50 13.19 3.61
CA SER A 100 -4.75 14.02 4.78
C SER A 100 -3.50 14.20 5.67
N ASP A 101 -3.53 15.20 6.55
CA ASP A 101 -2.48 15.43 7.56
C ASP A 101 -2.30 14.26 8.53
N ALA A 102 -3.23 13.30 8.57
CA ALA A 102 -3.10 12.09 9.36
C ALA A 102 -2.19 11.04 8.71
N HIS A 103 -1.71 11.28 7.49
CA HIS A 103 -0.85 10.40 6.71
C HIS A 103 0.53 11.02 6.48
N LEU A 104 1.54 10.17 6.35
CA LEU A 104 2.85 10.54 5.81
C LEU A 104 3.19 9.58 4.68
N ILE A 105 3.26 10.10 3.46
CA ILE A 105 3.65 9.35 2.26
C ILE A 105 4.94 9.95 1.72
N ARG A 106 5.94 9.11 1.46
CA ARG A 106 7.24 9.57 0.96
C ARG A 106 8.00 8.49 0.23
N ILE A 107 8.88 8.91 -0.67
CA ILE A 107 9.95 8.09 -1.22
C ILE A 107 11.26 8.59 -0.64
N ILE A 108 12.06 7.68 -0.09
CA ILE A 108 13.37 7.99 0.49
C ILE A 108 14.49 7.19 -0.17
N GLN A 109 15.67 7.77 -0.23
CA GLN A 109 16.87 7.07 -0.66
C GLN A 109 17.59 6.53 0.57
N PRO A 110 17.65 5.19 0.77
CA PRO A 110 18.28 4.64 1.95
C PRO A 110 19.79 4.88 1.92
N GLU A 111 20.27 5.77 2.77
CA GLU A 111 21.70 5.96 2.99
C GLU A 111 22.33 4.74 3.68
N ARG A 112 23.66 4.60 3.55
CA ARG A 112 24.41 3.49 4.21
C ARG A 112 24.28 3.51 5.74
N LYS A 113 24.07 4.69 6.36
CA LYS A 113 23.98 4.83 7.82
C LYS A 113 22.53 4.72 8.28
N LYS A 114 22.14 3.51 8.67
CA LYS A 114 20.85 3.23 9.32
C LYS A 114 20.87 3.58 10.82
N GLN A 115 19.73 4.00 11.34
CA GLN A 115 19.51 4.10 12.79
C GLN A 115 19.09 2.74 13.36
N ARG A 116 19.52 2.43 14.59
CA ARG A 116 18.91 1.35 15.38
C ARG A 116 17.60 1.91 15.94
N ILE A 117 16.48 1.40 15.46
CA ILE A 117 15.14 1.91 15.79
C ILE A 117 14.44 0.87 16.66
N GLU A 118 13.81 1.35 17.72
CA GLU A 118 12.86 0.58 18.51
C GLU A 118 11.45 1.08 18.18
N ILE A 119 10.51 0.14 18.07
CA ILE A 119 9.10 0.48 17.90
C ILE A 119 8.64 1.19 19.19
N PRO A 120 7.98 2.35 19.09
CA PRO A 120 7.44 3.03 20.26
C PRO A 120 6.55 2.09 21.09
N LYS A 121 6.66 2.12 22.42
CA LYS A 121 5.93 1.21 23.32
C LYS A 121 4.58 1.75 23.79
N ASN A 122 4.22 2.95 23.34
CA ASN A 122 3.06 3.69 23.83
C ASN A 122 1.77 3.45 23.02
N GLN A 123 1.82 2.54 22.04
CA GLN A 123 0.66 2.06 21.32
C GLN A 123 0.91 0.62 20.85
N ASP A 124 -0.16 -0.10 20.53
CA ASP A 124 -0.09 -1.43 19.94
C ASP A 124 0.04 -1.28 18.42
N PHE A 125 1.19 -1.68 17.88
CA PHE A 125 1.47 -1.62 16.45
C PHE A 125 1.09 -2.95 15.80
N PHE A 126 0.70 -2.92 14.52
CA PHE A 126 0.35 -4.14 13.80
C PHE A 126 1.57 -5.06 13.64
N PRO A 127 1.37 -6.39 13.71
CA PRO A 127 2.44 -7.35 13.51
C PRO A 127 2.98 -7.25 12.07
N PRO A 128 4.31 -7.28 11.87
CA PRO A 128 4.90 -7.14 10.56
C PRO A 128 4.67 -8.35 9.67
N LYS A 129 4.47 -8.08 8.37
CA LYS A 129 4.38 -9.09 7.32
C LYS A 129 5.37 -8.73 6.21
N LEU A 130 6.37 -9.58 6.02
CA LEU A 130 7.40 -9.41 5.01
C LEU A 130 6.86 -9.82 3.64
N ILE A 131 7.02 -8.96 2.63
CA ILE A 131 6.73 -9.31 1.24
C ILE A 131 7.98 -9.99 0.68
N VAL A 132 7.84 -11.26 0.30
CA VAL A 132 8.96 -12.09 -0.18
C VAL A 132 8.97 -12.26 -1.69
N ASP A 133 7.80 -12.11 -2.33
CA ASP A 133 7.64 -12.23 -3.77
C ASP A 133 6.31 -11.60 -4.22
N TRP A 134 6.02 -11.62 -5.52
CA TRP A 134 4.80 -11.10 -6.13
C TRP A 134 4.16 -12.12 -7.06
N GLN A 135 2.87 -12.39 -6.84
CA GLN A 135 2.06 -13.17 -7.76
C GLN A 135 1.47 -12.26 -8.84
N LYS A 136 1.79 -12.55 -10.10
CA LYS A 136 1.20 -11.89 -11.27
C LYS A 136 -0.23 -12.40 -11.48
N LEU A 137 -1.19 -11.50 -11.61
CA LEU A 137 -2.59 -11.77 -11.88
C LEU A 137 -3.12 -10.85 -12.99
N GLU A 138 -4.17 -11.27 -13.68
CA GLU A 138 -4.93 -10.41 -14.59
C GLU A 138 -6.07 -9.78 -13.81
N ASP A 139 -6.31 -8.48 -13.99
CA ASP A 139 -7.32 -7.74 -13.24
C ASP A 139 -8.17 -6.85 -14.15
N TYR A 140 -9.44 -6.66 -13.77
CA TYR A 140 -10.45 -5.97 -14.56
C TYR A 140 -11.25 -5.00 -13.69
N SER A 141 -11.84 -3.99 -14.34
CA SER A 141 -12.65 -2.97 -13.67
C SER A 141 -13.98 -3.53 -13.15
N ASN A 142 -14.53 -2.96 -12.09
CA ASN A 142 -15.96 -3.12 -11.76
C ASN A 142 -16.83 -2.22 -12.67
N SER A 143 -18.15 -2.33 -12.53
CA SER A 143 -19.12 -1.50 -13.26
C SER A 143 -18.98 -0.01 -12.94
N GLU A 144 -18.71 0.35 -11.68
CA GLU A 144 -18.48 1.74 -11.28
C GLU A 144 -17.30 2.37 -12.03
N ALA A 145 -16.10 1.80 -11.95
CA ALA A 145 -14.94 2.34 -12.64
C ALA A 145 -15.06 2.21 -14.17
N ALA A 146 -15.78 1.22 -14.70
CA ALA A 146 -16.05 1.10 -16.13
C ALA A 146 -16.94 2.23 -16.65
N SER A 147 -17.91 2.67 -15.85
CA SER A 147 -18.81 3.78 -16.19
C SER A 147 -18.06 5.11 -16.38
N GLU A 148 -16.95 5.32 -15.67
CA GLU A 148 -16.08 6.50 -15.87
C GLU A 148 -15.47 6.56 -17.29
N PHE A 149 -15.35 5.40 -17.95
CA PHE A 149 -14.91 5.27 -19.34
C PHE A 149 -16.07 5.16 -20.34
N GLY A 150 -17.31 5.35 -19.90
CA GLY A 150 -18.52 5.26 -20.73
C GLY A 150 -18.92 3.83 -21.09
N ILE A 151 -18.50 2.85 -20.29
CA ILE A 151 -18.82 1.44 -20.49
C ILE A 151 -19.90 1.03 -19.50
N GLU A 152 -21.06 0.63 -20.02
CA GLU A 152 -22.14 0.06 -19.20
C GLU A 152 -21.97 -1.46 -19.14
N LEU A 153 -21.58 -1.97 -17.98
CA LEU A 153 -21.52 -3.40 -17.71
C LEU A 153 -22.88 -3.89 -17.21
N ASN A 154 -23.32 -5.04 -17.72
CA ASN A 154 -24.45 -5.75 -17.13
C ASN A 154 -23.95 -6.57 -15.94
N ASP A 155 -24.27 -6.11 -14.72
CA ASP A 155 -23.89 -6.77 -13.46
C ASP A 155 -24.37 -8.24 -13.39
N GLU A 156 -25.42 -8.63 -14.13
CA GLU A 156 -25.94 -10.01 -14.15
C GLU A 156 -25.03 -11.02 -14.89
N LEU A 157 -24.12 -10.53 -15.74
CA LEU A 157 -23.17 -11.38 -16.50
C LEU A 157 -21.77 -11.45 -15.85
N TYR A 158 -21.58 -10.70 -14.76
CA TYR A 158 -20.31 -10.53 -14.08
C TYR A 158 -20.23 -11.48 -12.88
N GLU A 159 -19.77 -12.72 -13.10
CA GLU A 159 -19.46 -13.61 -11.97
C GLU A 159 -18.18 -13.12 -11.25
N ASP A 160 -18.42 -12.40 -10.16
CA ASP A 160 -17.53 -11.71 -9.23
C ASP A 160 -16.18 -12.39 -8.97
N ASN A 161 -15.09 -11.71 -9.35
CA ASN A 161 -13.74 -11.82 -8.76
C ASN A 161 -12.85 -10.59 -9.08
N PHE A 162 -13.43 -9.55 -9.70
CA PHE A 162 -12.73 -8.40 -10.25
C PHE A 162 -13.43 -7.08 -9.85
N PRO A 163 -12.69 -6.02 -9.50
CA PRO A 163 -11.26 -5.98 -9.26
C PRO A 163 -10.85 -6.98 -8.18
N ILE A 164 -9.68 -7.60 -8.36
CA ILE A 164 -9.19 -8.60 -7.41
C ILE A 164 -9.18 -7.98 -6.01
N GLU A 165 -9.81 -8.62 -5.03
CA GLU A 165 -9.82 -8.09 -3.67
C GLU A 165 -8.46 -8.20 -2.96
N GLY A 166 -8.25 -7.32 -1.98
CA GLY A 166 -7.07 -7.30 -1.11
C GLY A 166 -5.91 -6.45 -1.62
N ASP A 167 -4.76 -6.59 -0.96
CA ASP A 167 -3.55 -5.82 -1.25
C ASP A 167 -2.98 -6.19 -2.63
N LYS A 168 -2.75 -5.18 -3.48
CA LYS A 168 -2.28 -5.35 -4.85
C LYS A 168 -1.62 -4.09 -5.40
N LEU A 169 -0.65 -4.26 -6.30
CA LEU A 169 -0.02 -3.17 -7.06
C LEU A 169 -0.47 -3.17 -8.53
N ALA A 170 -0.53 -1.96 -9.12
CA ALA A 170 -0.87 -1.67 -10.53
C ALA A 170 -2.24 -2.20 -11.00
N ALA A 171 -3.08 -2.58 -10.06
CA ALA A 171 -4.39 -3.18 -10.26
C ALA A 171 -5.51 -2.14 -10.42
N TRP A 172 -6.75 -2.59 -10.61
CA TRP A 172 -7.93 -1.72 -10.50
C TRP A 172 -8.25 -1.46 -9.01
N PRO A 173 -8.60 -0.22 -8.63
CA PRO A 173 -9.08 0.05 -7.28
C PRO A 173 -10.39 -0.69 -7.03
N LEU A 174 -10.59 -1.16 -5.80
CA LEU A 174 -11.87 -1.64 -5.30
C LEU A 174 -12.52 -0.54 -4.47
#